data_AF-A0A6N8VKV6-F1
#
_entry.id   AF-A0A6N8VKV6-F1
#
_cell.length_a   1.000
_cell.length_b   1.000
_cell.length_c   1.000
_cell.angle_alpha   90.00
_cell.angle_beta   90.00
_cell.angle_gamma   90.00
#
_symmetry.space_group_name_H-M   'P 1'
#
loop_
_entity.id
_entity.type
_entity.pdbx_description
1 polymer ?
#
loop_
_entity_poly.entity_id
_entity_poly.type
_entity_poly.pdbx_seq_one_letter_code
_entity_poly.pdbx_strand_id
1 'polypeptide(L)'
;HELHQLDKVVEAETLSQVIGRGGQNVRLASQLLDWKLNVISTQQAEDKNEGEIQDVVQLFKEKLDVDKEVAEILVDEGFDSMEAIAYAESEKLLTIKEFDEQLVEDLKSRASDALLAIAISDDDDTTDNVSNDLSKLDHVDEALLLKLVAHGITNREELAEQAVDDLLEIEGIDESKAADLIMEARIPWFQNT
;
A
#
# COMPACT_ATOMS: atom_id res chain seq x y z
N HIS A 1 2.32 -3.86 13.41
CA HIS A 1 3.78 -4.09 13.45
C HIS A 1 4.20 -4.50 12.06
N GLU A 2 4.84 -3.60 11.31
CA GLU A 2 5.54 -4.00 10.08
C GLU A 2 6.65 -4.98 10.44
N LEU A 3 6.58 -6.17 9.86
CA LEU A 3 7.66 -7.13 9.96
C LEU A 3 8.73 -6.70 8.95
N HIS A 4 9.84 -6.15 9.44
CA HIS A 4 11.00 -5.88 8.61
C HIS A 4 11.47 -7.18 7.96
N GLN A 5 11.59 -7.19 6.63
CA GLN A 5 12.01 -8.36 5.86
C GLN A 5 13.48 -8.23 5.48
N LEU A 6 14.24 -9.30 5.67
CA LEU A 6 15.66 -9.38 5.31
C LEU A 6 15.91 -10.56 4.39
N ASP A 7 16.32 -10.27 3.16
CA ASP A 7 16.72 -11.27 2.19
C ASP A 7 18.21 -11.60 2.33
N LYS A 8 18.53 -12.87 2.60
CA LYS A 8 19.90 -13.39 2.65
C LYS A 8 20.20 -14.19 1.39
N VAL A 9 21.10 -13.69 0.57
CA VAL A 9 21.56 -14.34 -0.67
C VAL A 9 22.61 -15.40 -0.35
N VAL A 10 22.43 -16.59 -0.90
CA VAL A 10 23.35 -17.72 -0.72
C VAL A 10 23.51 -18.51 -2.02
N GLU A 11 24.61 -19.25 -2.15
CA GLU A 11 24.81 -20.17 -3.28
C GLU A 11 23.73 -21.27 -3.28
N ALA A 12 23.25 -21.65 -4.47
CA ALA A 12 22.15 -22.61 -4.63
C ALA A 12 22.42 -23.94 -3.91
N GLU A 13 23.67 -24.39 -3.91
CA GLU A 13 24.11 -25.62 -3.23
C GLU A 13 24.02 -25.53 -1.70
N THR A 14 24.11 -24.32 -1.15
CA THR A 14 24.06 -24.05 0.29
C THR A 14 22.68 -23.63 0.80
N LEU A 15 21.75 -23.32 -0.10
CA LEU A 15 20.39 -22.85 0.21
C LEU A 15 19.66 -23.81 1.16
N SER A 16 19.64 -25.11 0.84
CA SER A 16 18.99 -26.12 1.68
C SER A 16 19.65 -26.28 3.07
N GLN A 17 20.95 -26.04 3.17
CA GLN A 17 21.68 -26.12 4.44
C GLN A 17 21.40 -24.91 5.33
N VAL A 18 21.32 -23.72 4.74
CA VAL A 18 21.05 -22.46 5.45
C VAL A 18 19.60 -22.41 5.93
N ILE A 19 18.65 -22.90 5.12
CA ILE A 19 17.24 -23.00 5.51
C ILE A 19 17.04 -24.00 6.67
N GLY A 20 17.83 -25.08 6.68
CA GLY A 20 17.71 -26.18 7.64
C GLY A 20 16.52 -27.10 7.33
N ARG A 21 16.46 -28.28 7.95
CA ARG A 21 15.34 -29.23 7.75
C ARG A 21 14.02 -28.58 8.15
N GLY A 22 13.09 -28.43 7.20
CA GLY A 22 11.77 -27.83 7.44
C GLY A 22 11.79 -26.33 7.77
N GLY A 23 12.84 -25.59 7.39
CA GLY A 23 12.93 -24.14 7.62
C GLY A 23 13.21 -23.74 9.07
N GLN A 24 13.69 -24.68 9.90
CA GLN A 24 13.87 -24.46 11.33
C GLN A 24 14.90 -23.36 11.65
N ASN A 25 15.97 -23.24 10.86
CA ASN A 25 17.00 -22.20 11.09
C ASN A 25 16.46 -20.81 10.77
N VAL A 26 15.71 -20.67 9.68
CA VAL A 26 15.08 -19.41 9.26
C VAL A 26 14.02 -18.98 10.28
N ARG A 27 13.22 -19.94 10.78
CA ARG A 27 12.21 -19.69 11.82
C ARG A 27 12.81 -19.22 13.13
N LEU A 28 13.87 -19.89 13.60
CA LEU A 28 14.57 -19.51 14.83
C LEU A 28 15.28 -18.17 14.71
N ALA A 29 15.94 -17.90 13.58
CA ALA A 29 16.59 -16.62 13.33
C ALA A 29 15.57 -15.47 13.25
N SER A 30 14.42 -15.72 12.60
CA SER A 30 13.33 -14.75 12.50
C SER A 30 12.71 -14.42 13.86
N GLN A 31 12.52 -15.42 14.72
CA GLN A 31 12.04 -15.22 16.09
C GLN A 31 13.04 -14.49 16.99
N LEU A 32 14.34 -14.65 16.73
CA LEU A 32 15.39 -13.99 17.52
C LEU A 32 15.58 -12.52 17.13
N LEU A 33 15.39 -12.19 15.85
CA LEU A 33 15.65 -10.86 15.29
C LEU A 33 14.38 -10.01 15.14
N ASP A 34 13.20 -10.58 15.42
CA ASP A 34 11.89 -9.97 15.15
C ASP A 34 11.70 -9.52 13.69
N TRP A 35 12.50 -10.10 12.78
CA TRP A 35 12.56 -9.80 11.35
C TRP A 35 12.18 -11.05 10.57
N LYS A 36 11.45 -10.90 9.46
CA LYS A 36 11.15 -12.01 8.56
C LYS A 36 12.36 -12.29 7.68
N LEU A 37 13.13 -13.32 8.02
CA LEU A 37 14.28 -13.73 7.23
C LEU A 37 13.81 -14.57 6.03
N ASN A 38 14.23 -14.19 4.83
CA ASN A 38 14.00 -14.95 3.61
C ASN A 38 15.36 -15.31 3.00
N VAL A 39 15.55 -16.57 2.61
CA VAL A 39 16.83 -17.05 2.09
C VAL A 39 16.60 -17.41 0.63
N ILE A 40 17.26 -16.68 -0.26
CA ILE A 40 17.13 -16.83 -1.71
C ILE A 40 18.47 -17.17 -2.31
N SER A 41 18.45 -17.87 -3.45
CA SER A 41 19.67 -18.12 -4.21
C SER A 41 20.16 -16.88 -4.93
N THR A 42 21.43 -16.85 -5.35
CA THR A 42 21.98 -15.78 -6.20
C THR A 42 21.12 -15.53 -7.44
N GLN A 43 20.73 -16.59 -8.16
CA GLN A 43 19.85 -16.45 -9.34
C GLN A 43 18.49 -15.84 -8.99
N GLN A 44 17.87 -16.26 -7.88
CA GLN A 44 16.59 -15.70 -7.45
C GLN A 44 16.71 -14.24 -7.00
N ALA A 45 17.86 -13.84 -6.47
CA ALA A 45 18.12 -12.45 -6.11
C ALA A 45 18.26 -11.58 -7.38
N GLU A 46 18.94 -12.09 -8.40
CA GLU A 46 19.04 -11.44 -9.72
C GLU A 46 17.66 -11.31 -10.38
N ASP A 47 16.90 -12.40 -10.48
CA ASP A 47 15.56 -12.41 -11.08
C ASP A 47 14.60 -11.45 -10.34
N LYS A 48 14.69 -11.41 -9.00
CA LYS A 48 13.88 -10.50 -8.18
C LYS A 48 14.27 -9.05 -8.42
N ASN A 49 15.56 -8.73 -8.45
CA ASN A 49 16.06 -7.39 -8.70
C ASN A 49 15.67 -6.89 -10.10
N GLU A 50 15.76 -7.75 -11.12
CA GLU A 50 15.28 -7.42 -12.47
C GLU A 50 13.77 -7.11 -12.49
N GLY A 51 12.97 -7.90 -11.76
CA GLY A 51 11.55 -7.64 -11.60
C GLY A 51 11.24 -6.30 -10.93
N GLU A 52 11.92 -6.01 -9.81
CA GLU A 52 11.79 -4.74 -9.10
C GLU A 52 12.16 -3.53 -9.98
N ILE A 53 13.23 -3.64 -10.77
CA ILE A 53 13.60 -2.62 -11.75
C ILE A 53 12.48 -2.42 -12.78
N GLN A 54 11.92 -3.50 -13.34
CA GLN A 54 10.84 -3.39 -14.32
C GLN A 54 9.57 -2.74 -13.73
N ASP A 55 9.25 -3.07 -12.48
CA ASP A 55 8.11 -2.49 -11.77
C ASP A 55 8.29 -0.98 -11.56
N VAL A 56 9.50 -0.54 -11.17
CA VAL A 56 9.83 0.90 -11.03
C VAL A 56 9.80 1.61 -12.38
N VAL A 57 10.35 1.00 -13.44
CA VAL A 57 10.29 1.55 -14.81
C VAL A 57 8.84 1.71 -15.26
N GLN A 58 7.98 0.72 -14.99
CA GLN A 58 6.57 0.79 -15.34
C GLN A 58 5.85 1.88 -14.54
N LEU A 59 6.13 2.00 -13.24
CA LEU A 59 5.59 3.05 -12.39
C LEU A 59 5.95 4.44 -12.92
N PHE A 60 7.21 4.67 -13.30
CA PHE A 60 7.64 5.95 -13.86
C PHE A 60 6.96 6.27 -15.18
N LYS A 61 6.82 5.30 -16.08
CA LYS A 61 6.07 5.49 -17.33
C LYS A 61 4.63 5.91 -17.08
N GLU A 62 3.95 5.27 -16.13
CA GLU A 62 2.54 5.55 -15.82
C GLU A 62 2.33 6.87 -15.08
N LYS A 63 3.18 7.17 -14.09
CA LYS A 63 2.98 8.32 -13.18
C LYS A 63 3.65 9.60 -13.67
N LEU A 64 4.78 9.48 -14.38
CA LEU A 64 5.53 10.63 -14.90
C LEU A 64 5.24 10.88 -16.38
N ASP A 65 4.50 10.00 -17.06
CA ASP A 65 4.20 10.09 -18.50
C ASP A 65 5.48 10.27 -19.34
N VAL A 66 6.43 9.36 -19.12
CA VAL A 66 7.74 9.34 -19.79
C VAL A 66 7.92 8.09 -20.62
N ASP A 67 8.81 8.19 -21.61
CA ASP A 67 9.21 7.05 -22.42
C ASP A 67 10.04 6.04 -21.61
N LYS A 68 10.06 4.79 -22.10
CA LYS A 68 10.81 3.69 -21.46
C LYS A 68 12.30 4.03 -21.28
N GLU A 69 12.91 4.68 -22.27
CA GLU A 69 14.33 5.05 -22.24
C GLU A 69 14.62 6.04 -21.09
N VAL A 70 13.75 7.03 -20.88
CA VAL A 70 13.88 8.00 -19.78
C VAL A 70 13.71 7.33 -18.42
N ALA A 71 12.73 6.43 -18.30
CA ALA A 71 12.49 5.67 -17.07
C ALA A 71 13.66 4.73 -16.73
N GLU A 72 14.26 4.07 -17.72
CA GLU A 72 15.44 3.21 -17.52
C GLU A 72 16.65 4.03 -17.04
N ILE A 73 16.90 5.20 -17.64
CA ILE A 73 17.99 6.10 -17.22
C ILE A 73 17.82 6.55 -15.76
N LEU A 74 16.58 6.87 -15.34
CA LEU A 74 16.30 7.23 -13.95
C LEU A 74 16.66 6.10 -12.99
N VAL A 75 16.28 4.85 -13.32
CA VAL A 75 16.59 3.70 -12.46
C VAL A 75 18.10 3.41 -12.43
N ASP A 76 18.78 3.52 -13.57
CA ASP A 76 20.24 3.35 -13.67
C ASP A 76 21.02 4.39 -12.84
N GLU A 77 20.50 5.61 -12.73
CA GLU A 77 21.02 6.69 -11.88
C GLU A 77 20.61 6.55 -10.39
N GLY A 78 19.90 5.48 -10.06
CA GLY A 78 19.52 5.10 -8.70
C GLY A 78 18.28 5.82 -8.17
N PHE A 79 17.40 6.30 -9.06
CA PHE A 79 16.08 6.77 -8.67
C PHE A 79 15.11 5.60 -8.62
N ASP A 80 14.70 5.23 -7.40
CA ASP A 80 13.83 4.06 -7.13
C ASP A 80 12.38 4.44 -6.77
N SER A 81 12.11 5.74 -6.59
CA SER A 81 10.85 6.23 -6.04
C SER A 81 10.49 7.62 -6.59
N MET A 82 9.19 7.97 -6.55
CA MET A 82 8.71 9.29 -6.99
C MET A 82 9.23 10.39 -6.07
N GLU A 83 9.36 10.10 -4.77
CA GLU A 83 9.92 10.96 -3.75
C GLU A 83 11.39 11.28 -4.04
N ALA A 84 12.18 10.27 -4.44
CA ALA A 84 13.56 10.48 -4.82
C ALA A 84 13.70 11.47 -5.98
N ILE A 85 12.74 11.49 -6.92
CA ILE A 85 12.73 12.42 -8.06
C ILE A 85 12.21 13.80 -7.64
N ALA A 86 11.07 13.87 -6.97
CA ALA A 86 10.44 15.12 -6.53
C ALA A 86 11.35 15.96 -5.63
N TYR A 87 12.04 15.30 -4.69
CA TYR A 87 12.92 15.95 -3.72
C TYR A 87 14.39 15.99 -4.13
N ALA A 88 14.76 15.44 -5.29
CA ALA A 88 16.14 15.52 -5.77
C ALA A 88 16.57 16.94 -6.12
N GLU A 89 17.85 17.22 -5.92
CA GLU A 89 18.49 18.44 -6.40
C GLU A 89 18.49 18.44 -7.94
N SER A 90 18.08 19.57 -8.54
CA SER A 90 18.03 19.68 -10.00
C SER A 90 19.41 19.49 -10.63
N GLU A 91 20.50 19.85 -9.94
CA GLU A 91 21.88 19.61 -10.38
C GLU A 91 22.20 18.11 -10.57
N LYS A 92 21.65 17.23 -9.71
CA LYS A 92 21.84 15.79 -9.83
C LYS A 92 21.16 15.25 -11.09
N LEU A 93 19.93 15.67 -11.34
CA LEU A 93 19.19 15.27 -12.54
C LEU A 93 19.80 15.87 -13.83
N LEU A 94 20.37 17.07 -13.76
CA LEU A 94 21.08 17.71 -14.88
C LEU A 94 22.47 17.14 -15.14
N THR A 95 22.99 16.29 -14.25
CA THR A 95 24.22 15.54 -14.53
C THR A 95 23.99 14.47 -15.59
N ILE A 96 22.74 14.02 -15.72
CA ILE A 96 22.30 13.07 -16.74
C ILE A 96 22.33 13.79 -18.10
N LYS A 97 23.21 13.34 -18.99
CA LYS A 97 23.50 14.02 -20.27
C LYS A 97 22.28 14.10 -21.18
N GLU A 98 21.39 13.13 -21.06
CA GLU A 98 20.17 12.98 -21.81
C GLU A 98 19.06 13.93 -21.33
N PHE A 99 19.22 14.57 -20.17
CA PHE A 99 18.21 15.45 -19.58
C PHE A 99 18.58 16.93 -19.76
N ASP A 100 17.57 17.74 -20.07
CA ASP A 100 17.67 19.19 -20.11
C ASP A 100 16.90 19.85 -18.95
N GLU A 101 17.11 21.15 -18.75
CA GLU A 101 16.49 21.91 -17.65
C GLU A 101 14.96 21.86 -17.68
N GLN A 102 14.38 21.83 -18.89
CA GLN A 102 12.93 21.73 -19.06
C GLN A 102 12.41 20.36 -18.64
N LEU A 103 13.06 19.28 -19.08
CA LEU A 103 12.69 17.92 -18.73
C LEU A 103 12.81 17.69 -17.22
N VAL A 104 13.87 18.20 -16.58
CA VAL A 104 14.05 18.08 -15.13
C VAL A 104 12.94 18.81 -14.37
N GLU A 105 12.56 20.01 -14.79
CA GLU A 105 11.44 20.74 -14.19
C GLU A 105 10.11 19.98 -14.36
N ASP A 106 9.84 19.49 -15.58
CA ASP A 106 8.65 18.71 -15.89
C ASP A 106 8.58 17.42 -15.06
N LEU A 107 9.68 16.66 -14.98
CA LEU A 107 9.79 15.44 -14.18
C LEU A 107 9.49 15.70 -12.71
N LYS A 108 10.07 16.76 -12.14
CA LYS A 108 9.88 17.12 -10.73
C LYS A 108 8.46 17.59 -10.47
N SER A 109 7.87 18.38 -11.38
CA SER A 109 6.47 18.80 -11.27
C SER A 109 5.55 17.60 -11.28
N ARG A 110 5.70 16.72 -12.28
CA ARG A 110 4.85 15.51 -12.42
C ARG A 110 5.03 14.54 -11.25
N ALA A 111 6.24 14.36 -10.75
CA ALA A 111 6.48 13.55 -9.56
C ALA A 111 5.76 14.15 -8.34
N SER A 112 5.83 15.47 -8.15
CA SER A 112 5.14 16.16 -7.06
C SER A 112 3.62 16.06 -7.20
N ASP A 113 3.10 16.22 -8.42
CA ASP A 113 1.67 16.11 -8.73
C ASP A 113 1.18 14.67 -8.51
N ALA A 114 1.97 13.66 -8.89
CA ALA A 114 1.66 12.25 -8.66
C ALA A 114 1.61 11.92 -7.16
N LEU A 115 2.57 12.43 -6.37
CA LEU A 115 2.57 12.26 -4.91
C LEU A 115 1.37 12.96 -4.27
N LEU A 116 1.00 14.15 -4.74
CA LEU A 116 -0.19 14.86 -4.29
C LEU A 116 -1.46 14.07 -4.64
N ALA A 117 -1.56 13.55 -5.86
CA ALA A 117 -2.69 12.74 -6.29
C ALA A 117 -2.82 11.45 -5.46
N ILE A 118 -1.71 10.81 -5.09
CA ILE A 118 -1.72 9.64 -4.20
C ILE A 118 -2.18 10.04 -2.81
N ALA A 119 -1.65 11.12 -2.23
CA ALA A 119 -2.08 11.60 -0.92
C ALA A 119 -3.57 11.97 -0.88
N ILE A 120 -4.09 12.57 -1.95
CA ILE A 120 -5.52 12.87 -2.09
C ILE A 120 -6.32 11.57 -2.26
N SER A 121 -5.82 10.60 -3.01
CA SER A 121 -6.50 9.30 -3.20
C SER A 121 -6.53 8.49 -1.91
N ASP A 122 -5.48 8.54 -1.09
CA ASP A 122 -5.45 7.91 0.23
C ASP A 122 -6.45 8.59 1.20
N ASP A 123 -6.63 9.92 1.07
CA ASP A 123 -7.69 10.65 1.80
C ASP A 123 -9.09 10.34 1.24
N ASP A 124 -9.28 10.21 -0.08
CA ASP A 124 -10.56 9.90 -0.73
C ASP A 124 -10.93 8.40 -0.66
N ASP A 125 -9.97 7.49 -0.48
CA ASP A 125 -10.23 6.09 -0.15
C ASP A 125 -10.93 5.98 1.22
N THR A 126 -10.84 7.01 2.08
CA THR A 126 -11.71 7.14 3.27
C THR A 126 -13.09 7.72 2.98
N THR A 127 -13.52 7.89 1.72
CA THR A 127 -14.90 8.26 1.36
C THR A 127 -15.52 7.38 0.26
N ASP A 128 -14.73 6.84 -0.67
CA ASP A 128 -15.22 5.91 -1.69
C ASP A 128 -15.25 4.44 -1.19
N ASN A 129 -14.26 4.03 -0.40
CA ASN A 129 -14.25 2.69 0.23
C ASN A 129 -15.33 2.59 1.34
N VAL A 130 -15.65 3.72 1.95
CA VAL A 130 -16.77 3.92 2.88
C VAL A 130 -18.11 3.60 2.25
N SER A 131 -18.36 4.21 1.08
CA SER A 131 -19.57 3.94 0.32
C SER A 131 -19.64 2.48 -0.11
N ASN A 132 -18.52 1.86 -0.48
CA ASN A 132 -18.51 0.50 -1.01
C ASN A 132 -18.64 -0.58 0.07
N ASP A 133 -18.09 -0.40 1.28
CA ASP A 133 -18.17 -1.42 2.33
C ASP A 133 -19.48 -1.31 3.15
N LEU A 134 -19.97 -0.09 3.39
CA LEU A 134 -21.24 0.13 4.09
C LEU A 134 -22.47 -0.12 3.21
N SER A 135 -22.40 0.14 1.89
CA SER A 135 -23.53 -0.16 0.98
C SER A 135 -23.76 -1.65 0.73
N LYS A 136 -22.82 -2.52 1.14
CA LYS A 136 -22.96 -3.98 1.04
C LYS A 136 -23.74 -4.59 2.22
N LEU A 137 -23.96 -3.83 3.28
CA LEU A 137 -24.72 -4.28 4.44
C LEU A 137 -26.20 -4.32 4.11
N ASP A 138 -26.88 -5.39 4.54
CA ASP A 138 -28.32 -5.48 4.37
C ASP A 138 -28.98 -4.35 5.17
N HIS A 139 -30.00 -3.71 4.60
CA HIS A 139 -30.72 -2.56 5.20
C HIS A 139 -29.99 -1.19 5.26
N VAL A 140 -28.86 -1.00 4.56
CA VAL A 140 -28.26 0.34 4.36
C VAL A 140 -28.73 0.97 3.05
N ASP A 141 -29.66 1.92 3.15
CA ASP A 141 -30.06 2.77 2.03
C ASP A 141 -29.03 3.89 1.79
N GLU A 142 -28.94 4.41 0.56
CA GLU A 142 -28.06 5.54 0.20
C GLU A 142 -28.29 6.78 1.10
N ALA A 143 -29.54 7.02 1.50
CA ALA A 143 -29.90 8.10 2.43
C ALA A 143 -29.42 7.84 3.87
N LEU A 144 -29.30 6.58 4.29
CA LEU A 144 -28.79 6.20 5.61
C LEU A 144 -27.27 6.25 5.63
N LEU A 145 -26.62 5.82 4.55
CA LEU A 145 -25.17 5.86 4.37
C LEU A 145 -24.63 7.29 4.51
N LEU A 146 -25.26 8.27 3.85
CA LEU A 146 -24.90 9.68 4.01
C LEU A 146 -24.98 10.17 5.46
N LYS A 147 -25.95 9.66 6.24
CA LYS A 147 -26.10 10.02 7.66
C LYS A 147 -25.07 9.36 8.56
N LEU A 148 -24.68 8.13 8.26
CA LEU A 148 -23.60 7.41 8.94
C LEU A 148 -22.26 8.12 8.72
N VAL A 149 -21.96 8.49 7.47
CA VAL A 149 -20.77 9.27 7.12
C VAL A 149 -20.78 10.64 7.83
N ALA A 150 -21.93 11.31 7.89
CA ALA A 150 -22.06 12.57 8.61
C ALA A 150 -21.86 12.43 10.14
N HIS A 151 -22.06 11.23 10.69
CA HIS A 151 -21.75 10.87 12.09
C HIS A 151 -20.31 10.40 12.29
N GLY A 152 -19.48 10.46 11.26
CA GLY A 152 -18.07 10.04 11.33
C GLY A 152 -17.88 8.53 11.25
N ILE A 153 -18.90 7.78 10.83
CA ILE A 153 -18.81 6.34 10.57
C ILE A 153 -18.51 6.17 9.09
N THR A 154 -17.25 5.90 8.80
CA THR A 154 -16.70 5.80 7.46
C THR A 154 -16.53 4.34 7.05
N ASN A 155 -16.22 3.41 7.95
CA ASN A 155 -15.98 2.02 7.54
C ASN A 155 -16.74 1.02 8.41
N ARG A 156 -16.75 -0.25 7.98
CA ARG A 156 -17.45 -1.33 8.69
C ARG A 156 -16.86 -1.60 10.07
N GLU A 157 -15.57 -1.36 10.27
CA GLU A 157 -14.91 -1.52 11.57
C GLU A 157 -15.40 -0.45 12.56
N GLU A 158 -15.48 0.81 12.12
CA GLU A 158 -16.04 1.91 12.90
C GLU A 158 -17.52 1.65 13.24
N LEU A 159 -18.30 1.12 12.30
CA LEU A 159 -19.70 0.72 12.56
C LEU A 159 -19.78 -0.44 13.58
N ALA A 160 -18.86 -1.40 13.52
CA ALA A 160 -18.79 -2.52 14.45
C ALA A 160 -18.42 -2.08 15.88
N GLU A 161 -17.71 -0.95 16.03
CA GLU A 161 -17.32 -0.40 17.33
C GLU A 161 -18.39 0.49 17.99
N GLN A 162 -19.40 0.95 17.24
CA GLN A 162 -20.49 1.78 17.78
C GLN A 162 -21.37 1.04 18.79
N ALA A 163 -21.98 1.80 19.71
CA ALA A 163 -23.08 1.32 20.54
C ALA A 163 -24.44 1.56 19.87
N VAL A 164 -25.46 0.79 20.28
CA VAL A 164 -26.85 0.98 19.83
C VAL A 164 -27.33 2.39 20.15
N ASP A 165 -26.97 2.92 21.33
CA ASP A 165 -27.34 4.26 21.78
C ASP A 165 -26.76 5.36 20.87
N ASP A 166 -25.56 5.17 20.32
CA ASP A 166 -24.90 6.14 19.43
C ASP A 166 -25.58 6.18 18.05
N LEU A 167 -26.01 5.02 17.54
CA LEU A 167 -26.74 4.93 16.27
C LEU A 167 -28.19 5.43 16.38
N LEU A 168 -28.79 5.40 17.58
CA LEU A 168 -30.14 5.94 17.82
C LEU A 168 -30.21 7.47 17.71
N GLU A 169 -29.06 8.16 17.77
CA GLU A 169 -28.99 9.60 17.50
C GLU A 169 -29.22 9.92 16.00
N ILE A 170 -29.04 8.92 15.12
CA ILE A 170 -29.22 9.05 13.68
C ILE A 170 -30.69 8.88 13.31
N GLU A 171 -31.26 9.94 12.72
CA GLU A 171 -32.66 9.94 12.30
C GLU A 171 -32.95 8.87 11.22
N GLY A 172 -33.79 7.89 11.56
CA GLY A 172 -34.19 6.80 10.67
C GLY A 172 -33.66 5.42 11.07
N ILE A 173 -32.79 5.35 12.09
CA ILE A 173 -32.37 4.12 12.74
C ILE A 173 -33.26 3.86 13.96
N ASP A 174 -33.79 2.63 14.06
CA ASP A 174 -34.47 2.15 15.26
C ASP A 174 -33.55 1.18 16.04
N GLU A 175 -33.91 0.85 17.28
CA GLU A 175 -33.07 0.02 18.16
C GLU A 175 -32.79 -1.36 17.56
N SER A 176 -33.73 -1.92 16.79
CA SER A 176 -33.57 -3.18 16.08
C SER A 176 -32.55 -3.06 14.95
N LYS A 177 -32.71 -2.07 14.08
CA LYS A 177 -31.81 -1.80 12.94
C LYS A 177 -30.40 -1.46 13.40
N ALA A 178 -30.25 -0.68 14.47
CA ALA A 178 -28.95 -0.37 15.04
C ALA A 178 -28.22 -1.65 15.48
N ALA A 179 -28.93 -2.53 16.21
CA ALA A 179 -28.38 -3.80 16.65
C ALA A 179 -28.02 -4.72 15.48
N ASP A 180 -28.88 -4.79 14.46
CA ASP A 180 -28.66 -5.61 13.27
C ASP A 180 -27.44 -5.11 12.46
N LEU A 181 -27.32 -3.80 12.24
CA LEU A 181 -26.18 -3.18 11.53
C LEU A 181 -24.85 -3.42 12.25
N ILE A 182 -24.81 -3.22 13.58
CA ILE A 182 -23.60 -3.48 14.38
C ILE A 182 -23.25 -4.97 14.36
N MET A 183 -24.25 -5.85 14.44
CA MET A 183 -24.05 -7.29 14.41
C MET A 183 -23.49 -7.74 13.05
N GLU A 184 -24.03 -7.22 11.96
CA GLU A 184 -23.59 -7.52 10.59
C GLU A 184 -22.17 -7.02 10.33
N ALA A 185 -21.86 -5.82 10.81
CA ALA A 185 -20.52 -5.27 10.78
C ALA A 185 -19.50 -6.15 11.52
N ARG A 186 -19.91 -6.84 12.60
CA ARG A 186 -19.06 -7.75 13.41
C ARG A 186 -18.94 -9.17 12.88
N ILE A 187 -19.77 -9.62 11.93
CA ILE A 187 -19.71 -10.96 11.33
C ILE A 187 -18.30 -11.45 10.97
N PRO A 188 -17.44 -10.69 10.25
CA PRO A 188 -16.09 -11.15 9.90
C PRO A 188 -15.21 -11.51 11.10
N TRP A 189 -15.42 -10.88 12.26
CA TRP A 189 -14.67 -11.19 13.49
C TRP A 189 -15.16 -12.49 14.13
N PHE A 190 -16.44 -12.84 13.93
CA PHE A 190 -17.01 -14.10 14.39
C PHE A 190 -16.72 -15.31 13.48
N GLN A 191 -16.34 -15.09 12.22
CA GLN A 191 -16.00 -16.18 11.29
C GLN A 191 -14.57 -16.72 11.45
N ASN A 192 -13.70 -16.01 12.16
CA ASN A 192 -12.31 -16.40 12.40
C ASN A 192 -12.09 -17.14 13.74
N THR A 193 -13.16 -17.64 14.36
CA THR A 193 -13.13 -18.47 15.59
C THR A 193 -13.66 -19.87 15.29
#